data_AF-A0A2X2HN76-F1
#
_entry.id   AF-A0A2X2HN76-F1
#
_cell.length_a   1.000
_cell.length_b   1.000
_cell.length_c   1.000
_cell.angle_alpha   90.00
_cell.angle_beta   90.00
_cell.angle_gamma   90.00
#
_symmetry.space_group_name_H-M   'P 1'
#
loop_
_entity.id
_entity.type
_entity.pdbx_description
1 polymer ?
#
loop_
_entity_poly.entity_id
_entity_poly.type
_entity_poly.pdbx_seq_one_letter_code
_entity_poly.pdbx_strand_id
1 'polypeptide(L)'
;MGFAEDNSWRFNPSYLPPTLAQYFTRFGAPWTTLRETNQRLLLETAPKGFSPDWVRYEKDKGWQLKAEKTLISSYDAIRVYMWVGMMPDSDPQKARMLNRFKPMATFTEKNGYPPEKVDVATGKAQGKGPVGFSAAMLPFLQNRDAQAVQRQRVADNFPGSDAYYNYVLTLFGQG
;
A
#
# COMPACT_ATOMS: atom_id res chain seq x y z
N MET A 1 14.87 -21.17 4.91
CA MET A 1 13.46 -20.74 4.85
C MET A 1 13.32 -19.69 3.77
N GLY A 2 12.42 -19.90 2.81
CA GLY A 2 12.20 -19.02 1.66
C GLY A 2 10.77 -18.48 1.62
N PHE A 3 10.39 -17.86 0.50
CA PHE A 3 9.02 -17.36 0.27
C PHE A 3 8.08 -18.39 -0.36
N ALA A 4 8.60 -19.60 -0.62
CA ALA A 4 7.88 -20.72 -1.20
C ALA A 4 8.15 -21.98 -0.36
N GLU A 5 7.07 -22.69 -0.05
CA GLU A 5 7.01 -24.02 0.55
C GLU A 5 6.16 -24.90 -0.38
N ASP A 6 6.12 -26.22 -0.15
CA ASP A 6 5.54 -27.21 -1.09
C ASP A 6 4.14 -26.85 -1.61
N ASN A 7 3.29 -26.26 -0.78
CA ASN A 7 1.92 -25.85 -1.14
C ASN A 7 1.56 -24.44 -0.66
N SER A 8 2.56 -23.61 -0.33
CA SER A 8 2.32 -22.27 0.19
C SER A 8 3.35 -21.26 -0.26
N TRP A 9 2.89 -20.03 -0.51
CA TRP A 9 3.73 -18.91 -0.94
C TRP A 9 3.40 -17.67 -0.12
N ARG A 10 4.44 -16.90 0.21
CA ARG A 10 4.32 -15.62 0.90
C ARG A 10 4.62 -14.48 -0.06
N PHE A 11 3.71 -13.53 -0.14
CA PHE A 11 3.82 -12.37 -1.01
C PHE A 11 3.78 -11.08 -0.19
N ASN A 12 4.47 -10.06 -0.69
CA ASN A 12 4.43 -8.71 -0.17
C ASN A 12 3.88 -7.77 -1.26
N PRO A 13 2.63 -7.29 -1.13
CA PRO A 13 2.00 -6.36 -2.06
C PRO A 13 2.83 -5.12 -2.40
N SER A 14 3.72 -4.67 -1.51
CA SER A 14 4.51 -3.46 -1.70
C SER A 14 5.74 -3.62 -2.60
N TYR A 15 6.13 -4.86 -2.94
CA TYR A 15 7.39 -5.16 -3.62
C TYR A 15 7.37 -4.92 -5.13
N LEU A 16 6.17 -4.88 -5.75
CA LEU A 16 6.02 -4.64 -7.18
C LEU A 16 5.08 -3.46 -7.44
N PRO A 17 5.62 -2.23 -7.60
CA PRO A 17 4.84 -1.06 -7.97
C PRO A 17 4.05 -1.31 -9.27
N PRO A 18 2.74 -0.95 -9.33
CA PRO A 18 1.92 -1.15 -10.52
C PRO A 18 2.49 -0.48 -11.79
N THR A 19 3.10 0.70 -11.64
CA THR A 19 3.72 1.44 -12.75
C THR A 19 4.93 0.69 -13.33
N LEU A 20 5.75 0.04 -12.50
CA LEU A 20 6.86 -0.80 -12.96
C LEU A 20 6.35 -2.09 -13.62
N ALA A 21 5.35 -2.74 -13.02
CA ALA A 21 4.73 -3.92 -13.63
C ALA A 21 4.16 -3.59 -15.02
N GLN A 22 3.50 -2.45 -15.16
CA GLN A 22 3.00 -1.93 -16.44
C GLN A 22 4.13 -1.59 -17.42
N TYR A 23 5.22 -0.99 -16.94
CA TYR A 23 6.37 -0.68 -17.80
C TYR A 23 6.94 -1.93 -18.46
N PHE A 24 7.14 -3.01 -17.70
CA PHE A 24 7.80 -4.22 -18.18
C PHE A 24 6.96 -5.03 -19.17
N THR A 25 5.65 -4.81 -19.30
CA THR A 25 4.81 -5.54 -20.27
C THR A 25 5.26 -5.33 -21.71
N ARG A 26 6.05 -4.28 -22.00
CA ARG A 26 6.68 -4.05 -23.32
C ARG A 26 7.59 -5.19 -23.77
N PHE A 27 8.06 -6.03 -22.84
CA PHE A 27 8.94 -7.17 -23.12
C PHE A 27 8.17 -8.49 -23.29
N GLY A 28 6.82 -8.46 -23.32
CA GLY A 28 6.00 -9.65 -23.50
C GLY A 28 5.96 -10.56 -22.27
N ALA A 29 5.71 -11.85 -22.48
CA ALA A 29 5.71 -12.84 -21.40
C ALA A 29 7.12 -13.00 -20.79
N PRO A 30 7.27 -13.14 -19.46
CA PRO A 30 6.21 -13.34 -18.46
C PRO A 30 5.62 -12.04 -17.87
N TRP A 31 6.07 -10.87 -18.31
CA TRP A 31 5.73 -9.58 -17.68
C TRP A 31 4.26 -9.19 -17.82
N THR A 32 3.63 -9.56 -18.94
CA THR A 32 2.17 -9.38 -19.11
C THR A 32 1.38 -10.14 -18.05
N THR A 33 1.75 -11.40 -17.79
CA THR A 33 1.14 -12.23 -16.74
C THR A 33 1.44 -11.67 -15.36
N LEU A 34 2.68 -11.25 -15.08
CA LEU A 34 3.06 -10.67 -13.80
C LEU A 34 2.25 -9.40 -13.48
N ARG A 35 2.01 -8.53 -14.46
CA ARG A 35 1.17 -7.34 -14.30
C ARG A 35 -0.26 -7.70 -13.91
N GLU A 36 -0.84 -8.73 -14.52
CA GLU A 36 -2.19 -9.21 -14.20
C GLU A 36 -2.26 -9.84 -12.81
N THR A 37 -1.30 -10.70 -12.46
CA THR A 37 -1.26 -11.33 -11.14
C THR A 37 -0.96 -10.33 -10.03
N ASN A 38 -0.14 -9.30 -10.28
CA ASN A 38 0.13 -8.24 -9.32
C ASN A 38 -1.15 -7.43 -9.03
N GLN A 39 -1.92 -7.12 -10.06
CA GLN A 39 -3.19 -6.43 -9.88
C GLN A 39 -4.17 -7.27 -9.03
N ARG A 40 -4.25 -8.57 -9.30
CA ARG A 40 -5.06 -9.50 -8.49
C ARG A 40 -4.58 -9.56 -7.05
N LEU A 41 -3.27 -9.67 -6.81
CA LEU A 41 -2.67 -9.61 -5.48
C LEU A 41 -3.13 -8.35 -4.73
N LEU A 42 -3.01 -7.16 -5.32
CA LEU A 42 -3.40 -5.90 -4.68
C LEU A 42 -4.89 -5.84 -4.34
N LEU A 43 -5.77 -6.26 -5.26
CA LEU A 43 -7.21 -6.14 -5.09
C LEU A 43 -7.80 -7.24 -4.20
N GLU A 44 -7.36 -8.49 -4.37
CA GLU A 44 -7.92 -9.65 -3.69
C GLU A 44 -7.47 -9.74 -2.22
N THR A 45 -6.28 -9.23 -1.88
CA THR A 45 -5.71 -9.40 -0.52
C THR A 45 -6.04 -8.29 0.47
N ALA A 46 -6.84 -7.30 0.05
CA ALA A 46 -7.25 -6.17 0.87
C ALA A 46 -8.76 -6.20 1.20
N PRO A 47 -9.32 -7.25 1.85
CA PRO A 47 -10.76 -7.47 1.99
C PRO A 47 -11.51 -6.28 2.60
N LYS A 48 -10.87 -5.54 3.52
CA LYS A 48 -11.41 -4.32 4.16
C LYS A 48 -10.85 -3.01 3.59
N GLY A 49 -10.18 -3.07 2.44
CA GLY A 49 -9.55 -1.92 1.77
C GLY A 49 -8.22 -1.49 2.37
N PHE A 50 -7.57 -2.37 3.15
CA PHE A 50 -6.22 -2.18 3.67
C PHE A 50 -5.28 -3.24 3.08
N SER A 51 -4.20 -2.82 2.44
CA SER A 51 -3.22 -3.75 1.84
C SER A 51 -2.37 -4.38 2.94
N PRO A 52 -2.10 -5.69 2.93
CA PRO A 52 -1.24 -6.32 3.93
C PRO A 52 0.25 -6.05 3.66
N ASP A 53 1.06 -6.07 4.72
CA ASP A 53 2.51 -6.14 4.63
C ASP A 53 2.93 -7.47 3.99
N TRP A 54 2.33 -8.56 4.48
CA TRP A 54 2.54 -9.91 3.97
C TRP A 54 1.23 -10.67 3.92
N VAL A 55 1.06 -11.48 2.88
CA VAL A 55 -0.09 -12.36 2.71
C VAL A 55 0.35 -13.71 2.18
N ARG A 56 -0.30 -14.77 2.68
CA ARG A 56 -0.03 -16.15 2.29
C ARG A 56 -1.07 -16.61 1.26
N TYR A 57 -0.59 -17.30 0.24
CA TYR A 57 -1.42 -18.10 -0.67
C TYR A 57 -1.18 -19.57 -0.35
N GLU A 58 -2.24 -20.36 -0.26
CA GLU A 58 -2.16 -21.81 -0.13
C GLU A 58 -2.82 -22.45 -1.35
N LYS A 59 -2.14 -23.45 -1.92
CA LYS A 59 -2.67 -24.24 -3.03
C LYS A 59 -4.07 -24.77 -2.65
N ASP A 60 -5.01 -24.68 -3.58
CA ASP A 60 -6.42 -25.09 -3.44
C ASP A 60 -7.26 -24.35 -2.40
N LYS A 61 -6.65 -23.53 -1.52
CA LYS A 61 -7.36 -22.72 -0.50
C LYS A 61 -7.34 -21.22 -0.80
N GLY A 62 -6.46 -20.76 -1.69
CA GLY A 62 -6.35 -19.35 -2.06
C GLY A 62 -5.68 -18.48 -1.01
N TRP A 63 -6.03 -17.18 -1.01
CA TRP A 63 -5.49 -16.19 -0.08
C TRP A 63 -5.94 -16.46 1.37
N GLN A 64 -4.99 -16.50 2.29
CA GLN A 64 -5.25 -16.67 3.71
C GLN A 64 -5.55 -15.31 4.34
N LEU A 65 -6.83 -14.94 4.38
CA LEU A 65 -7.32 -13.61 4.79
C LEU A 65 -8.06 -13.62 6.14
N LYS A 66 -7.97 -14.72 6.89
CA LYS A 66 -8.52 -14.78 8.25
C LYS A 66 -7.64 -13.97 9.20
N ALA A 67 -8.23 -13.45 10.26
CA ALA A 67 -7.49 -12.71 11.27
C ALA A 67 -6.39 -13.58 11.87
N GLU A 68 -5.15 -13.14 11.72
CA GLU A 68 -3.95 -13.72 12.34
C GLU A 68 -2.99 -12.57 12.66
N LYS A 69 -2.11 -12.75 13.66
CA LYS A 69 -1.21 -11.68 14.16
C LYS A 69 -0.33 -11.06 13.06
N THR A 70 -0.05 -11.82 12.02
CA THR A 70 0.82 -11.47 10.89
C THR A 70 0.11 -10.75 9.76
N LEU A 71 -1.22 -10.82 9.68
CA LEU A 71 -2.00 -10.22 8.59
C LEU A 71 -2.36 -8.76 8.93
N ILE A 72 -1.34 -7.91 8.92
CA ILE A 72 -1.42 -6.49 9.23
C ILE A 72 -1.04 -5.62 8.03
N SER A 73 -1.54 -4.39 8.02
CA SER A 73 -1.11 -3.30 7.13
C SER A 73 -0.30 -2.31 7.94
N SER A 74 0.97 -2.11 7.61
CA SER A 74 1.85 -1.21 8.34
C SER A 74 2.98 -0.69 7.45
N TYR A 75 4.24 -0.79 7.90
CA TYR A 75 5.39 -0.15 7.28
C TYR A 75 5.65 -0.64 5.87
N ASP A 76 5.42 -1.91 5.52
CA ASP A 76 5.60 -2.36 4.14
C ASP A 76 4.45 -1.84 3.26
N ALA A 77 3.21 -2.08 3.71
CA ALA A 77 1.99 -1.79 2.99
C ALA A 77 1.76 -0.31 2.69
N ILE A 78 2.31 0.62 3.48
CA ILE A 78 2.13 2.06 3.23
C ILE A 78 2.56 2.46 1.80
N ARG A 79 3.57 1.78 1.25
CA ARG A 79 4.07 2.03 -0.10
C ARG A 79 3.07 1.64 -1.18
N VAL A 80 2.16 0.70 -0.93
CA VAL A 80 1.10 0.34 -1.89
C VAL A 80 0.24 1.55 -2.23
N TYR A 81 -0.20 2.31 -1.21
CA TYR A 81 -1.00 3.52 -1.41
C TYR A 81 -0.21 4.57 -2.18
N MET A 82 1.07 4.77 -1.82
CA MET A 82 1.98 5.68 -2.52
C MET A 82 2.09 5.34 -4.01
N TRP A 83 2.38 4.07 -4.33
CA TRP A 83 2.51 3.60 -5.72
C TRP A 83 1.20 3.76 -6.49
N VAL A 84 0.05 3.43 -5.88
CA VAL A 84 -1.27 3.61 -6.50
C VAL A 84 -1.55 5.10 -6.76
N GLY A 85 -1.22 5.97 -5.81
CA GLY A 85 -1.38 7.42 -5.96
C GLY A 85 -0.57 8.00 -7.11
N MET A 86 0.63 7.46 -7.33
CA MET A 86 1.56 7.88 -8.39
C MET A 86 1.23 7.32 -9.78
N MET A 87 0.25 6.42 -9.91
CA MET A 87 -0.19 5.96 -11.23
C MET A 87 -0.76 7.13 -12.05
N PRO A 88 -0.66 7.11 -13.39
CA PRO A 88 -1.29 8.13 -14.22
C PRO A 88 -2.81 8.03 -14.15
N ASP A 89 -3.52 9.16 -14.13
CA ASP A 89 -4.99 9.20 -14.05
C ASP A 89 -5.68 8.61 -15.28
N SER A 90 -4.98 8.56 -16.41
CA SER A 90 -5.45 7.90 -17.63
C SER A 90 -5.48 6.37 -17.54
N ASP A 91 -4.83 5.77 -16.52
CA ASP A 91 -4.86 4.32 -16.32
C ASP A 91 -6.16 3.90 -15.59
N PRO A 92 -7.06 3.13 -16.23
CA PRO A 92 -8.31 2.72 -15.60
C PRO A 92 -8.11 1.85 -14.35
N GLN A 93 -6.94 1.23 -14.17
CA GLN A 93 -6.63 0.46 -12.97
C GLN A 93 -6.39 1.35 -11.75
N LYS A 94 -5.92 2.58 -11.94
CA LYS A 94 -5.78 3.54 -10.84
C LYS A 94 -7.12 3.77 -10.15
N ALA A 95 -8.17 4.07 -10.90
CA ALA A 95 -9.51 4.30 -10.36
C ALA A 95 -10.04 3.10 -9.57
N ARG A 96 -9.82 1.88 -10.08
CA ARG A 96 -10.20 0.64 -9.39
C ARG A 96 -9.45 0.47 -8.06
N MET A 97 -8.14 0.74 -8.05
CA MET A 97 -7.33 0.63 -6.84
C MET A 97 -7.65 1.74 -5.81
N LEU A 98 -7.82 2.98 -6.25
CA LEU A 98 -8.28 4.08 -5.39
C LEU A 98 -9.61 3.72 -4.71
N ASN A 99 -10.56 3.15 -5.45
CA ASN A 99 -11.83 2.71 -4.88
C ASN A 99 -11.65 1.55 -3.87
N ARG A 100 -10.81 0.55 -4.19
CA ARG A 100 -10.53 -0.57 -3.29
C ARG A 100 -9.89 -0.11 -1.98
N PHE A 101 -8.96 0.83 -2.06
CA PHE A 101 -8.16 1.32 -0.94
C PHE A 101 -8.73 2.59 -0.27
N LYS A 102 -9.93 3.03 -0.67
CA LYS A 102 -10.62 4.20 -0.12
C LYS A 102 -10.66 4.23 1.42
N PRO A 103 -10.84 3.11 2.16
CA PRO A 103 -10.83 3.14 3.62
C PRO A 103 -9.58 3.76 4.26
N MET A 104 -8.39 3.61 3.65
CA MET A 104 -7.16 4.26 4.13
C MET A 104 -7.21 5.79 3.97
N ALA A 105 -7.71 6.28 2.83
CA ALA A 105 -7.92 7.72 2.63
C ALA A 105 -8.96 8.26 3.62
N THR A 106 -10.11 7.61 3.76
CA THR A 106 -11.17 8.03 4.69
C THR A 106 -10.69 8.04 6.14
N PHE A 107 -9.89 7.05 6.56
CA PHE A 107 -9.28 7.09 7.90
C PHE A 107 -8.35 8.30 8.05
N THR A 108 -7.47 8.52 7.08
CA THR A 108 -6.47 9.60 7.11
C THR A 108 -7.14 10.97 7.14
N GLU A 109 -8.16 11.16 6.31
CA GLU A 109 -9.00 12.36 6.25
C GLU A 109 -9.67 12.64 7.59
N LYS A 110 -10.33 11.63 8.17
CA LYS A 110 -11.09 11.77 9.42
C LYS A 110 -10.20 12.09 10.62
N ASN A 111 -9.03 11.45 10.70
CA ASN A 111 -8.17 11.55 11.89
C ASN A 111 -7.06 12.60 11.75
N GLY A 112 -6.85 13.15 10.54
CA GLY A 112 -5.73 14.05 10.24
C GLY A 112 -4.37 13.34 10.18
N TYR A 113 -4.32 12.01 10.25
CA TYR A 113 -3.11 11.20 10.10
C TYR A 113 -3.44 9.77 9.64
N PRO A 114 -2.53 9.11 8.91
CA PRO A 114 -2.64 7.68 8.62
C PRO A 114 -2.37 6.83 9.88
N PRO A 115 -2.99 5.64 10.02
CA PRO A 115 -2.76 4.75 11.15
C PRO A 115 -1.37 4.12 11.07
N GLU A 116 -0.81 3.70 12.21
CA GLU A 116 0.47 2.96 12.20
C GLU A 116 0.26 1.51 11.75
N LYS A 117 -0.80 0.89 12.24
CA LYS A 117 -1.14 -0.52 11.98
C LYS A 117 -2.63 -0.66 11.73
N VAL A 118 -3.01 -1.54 10.82
CA VAL A 118 -4.40 -1.96 10.63
C VAL A 118 -4.45 -3.48 10.55
N ASP A 119 -5.36 -4.10 11.29
CA ASP A 119 -5.70 -5.51 11.08
C ASP A 119 -6.46 -5.63 9.75
N VAL A 120 -5.92 -6.36 8.77
CA VAL A 120 -6.43 -6.37 7.40
C VAL A 120 -7.77 -7.10 7.28
N ALA A 121 -8.00 -8.10 8.13
CA ALA A 121 -9.22 -8.89 8.13
C ALA A 121 -10.42 -8.12 8.71
N THR A 122 -10.17 -7.32 9.75
CA THR A 122 -11.21 -6.58 10.49
C THR A 122 -11.30 -5.10 10.11
N GLY A 123 -10.22 -4.51 9.59
CA GLY A 123 -10.09 -3.08 9.34
C GLY A 123 -9.81 -2.26 10.61
N LYS A 124 -9.53 -2.90 11.75
CA LYS A 124 -9.28 -2.20 13.02
C LYS A 124 -7.90 -1.53 12.99
N ALA A 125 -7.91 -0.20 12.91
CA ALA A 125 -6.71 0.63 12.96
C ALA A 125 -6.21 0.85 14.39
N GLN A 126 -4.90 1.00 14.53
CA GLN A 126 -4.20 1.22 15.80
C GLN A 126 -3.00 2.15 15.59
N GLY A 127 -2.77 3.03 16.57
CA GLY A 127 -1.65 3.95 16.56
C GLY A 127 -1.74 5.07 15.53
N LYS A 128 -0.83 6.04 15.66
CA LYS A 128 -0.63 7.14 14.73
C LYS A 128 0.62 6.85 13.93
N GLY A 129 0.48 6.63 12.62
CA GLY A 129 1.60 6.32 11.74
C GLY A 129 2.61 7.46 11.72
N PRO A 130 3.91 7.19 11.51
CA PRO A 130 4.96 8.20 11.56
C PRO A 130 4.85 9.20 10.39
N VAL A 131 5.66 10.26 10.40
CA VAL A 131 5.56 11.35 9.41
C VAL A 131 5.74 10.88 7.96
N GLY A 132 6.57 9.87 7.73
CA GLY A 132 6.76 9.28 6.40
C GLY A 132 5.49 8.66 5.84
N PHE A 133 4.59 8.15 6.69
CA PHE A 133 3.29 7.66 6.21
C PHE A 133 2.42 8.81 5.70
N SER A 134 2.47 9.96 6.35
CA SER A 134 1.77 11.17 5.87
C SER A 134 2.29 11.59 4.50
N ALA A 135 3.61 11.57 4.30
CA ALA A 135 4.19 11.88 3.00
C ALA A 135 3.80 10.83 1.94
N ALA A 136 3.92 9.53 2.24
CA ALA A 136 3.56 8.44 1.34
C ALA A 136 2.09 8.48 0.89
N MET A 137 1.20 9.02 1.72
CA MET A 137 -0.23 9.16 1.41
C MET A 137 -0.56 10.36 0.51
N LEU A 138 0.33 11.35 0.36
CA LEU A 138 0.08 12.56 -0.43
C LEU A 138 -0.40 12.29 -1.88
N PRO A 139 0.27 11.44 -2.68
CA PRO A 139 -0.17 11.16 -4.04
C PRO A 139 -1.48 10.33 -4.08
N PHE A 140 -1.81 9.61 -3.00
CA PHE A 140 -2.99 8.76 -2.93
C PHE A 140 -4.26 9.53 -2.55
N LEU A 141 -4.14 10.54 -1.67
CA LEU A 141 -5.27 11.35 -1.22
C LEU A 141 -5.85 12.17 -2.38
N GLN A 142 -7.14 12.02 -2.62
CA GLN A 142 -7.86 12.75 -3.67
C GLN A 142 -8.48 14.07 -3.16
N ASN A 143 -8.61 14.20 -1.84
CA ASN A 143 -9.10 15.40 -1.18
C ASN A 143 -7.96 16.39 -0.90
N ARG A 144 -8.07 17.62 -1.43
CA ARG A 144 -7.05 18.67 -1.29
C ARG A 144 -6.84 19.13 0.16
N ASP A 145 -7.90 19.20 0.96
CA ASP A 145 -7.79 19.61 2.36
C ASP A 145 -7.04 18.56 3.16
N ALA A 146 -7.32 17.28 2.89
CA ALA A 146 -6.61 16.17 3.49
C ALA A 146 -5.13 16.16 3.12
N GLN A 147 -4.82 16.42 1.83
CA GLN A 147 -3.44 16.60 1.38
C GLN A 147 -2.77 17.77 2.10
N ALA A 148 -3.44 18.92 2.25
CA ALA A 148 -2.90 20.07 2.96
C ALA A 148 -2.56 19.76 4.42
N VAL A 149 -3.45 19.06 5.13
CA VAL A 149 -3.21 18.59 6.51
C VAL A 149 -1.99 17.67 6.56
N GLN A 150 -1.84 16.72 5.62
CA GLN A 150 -0.68 15.84 5.59
C GLN A 150 0.61 16.60 5.21
N ARG A 151 0.56 17.55 4.27
CA ARG A 151 1.72 18.40 3.92
C ARG A 151 2.19 19.22 5.11
N GLN A 152 1.26 19.83 5.84
CA GLN A 152 1.58 20.59 7.05
C GLN A 152 2.23 19.70 8.10
N ARG A 153 1.67 18.50 8.34
CA ARG A 153 2.26 17.54 9.28
C ARG A 153 3.70 17.16 8.90
N VAL A 154 3.99 16.99 7.61
CA VAL A 154 5.34 16.69 7.12
C VAL A 154 6.28 17.89 7.30
N ALA A 155 5.81 19.11 7.04
CA ALA A 155 6.60 20.33 7.27
C ALA A 155 6.95 20.51 8.76
N ASP A 156 5.97 20.34 9.65
CA ASP A 156 6.14 20.52 11.10
C ASP A 156 7.02 19.44 11.74
N ASN A 157 7.09 18.25 11.13
CA ASN A 157 7.76 17.08 11.72
C ASN A 157 8.72 16.42 10.73
N PHE A 158 9.39 17.22 9.90
CA PHE A 158 10.26 16.70 8.84
C PHE A 158 11.29 15.71 9.44
N PRO A 159 11.48 14.51 8.84
CA PRO A 159 12.32 13.47 9.43
C PRO A 159 13.78 13.91 9.53
N GLY A 160 14.38 13.68 10.70
CA GLY A 160 15.81 13.86 10.94
C GLY A 160 16.69 12.89 10.14
N SER A 161 18.00 13.09 10.17
CA SER A 161 18.97 12.28 9.43
C SER A 161 19.08 10.83 9.89
N ASP A 162 18.62 10.52 11.10
CA ASP A 162 18.55 9.18 11.69
C ASP A 162 17.27 8.42 11.32
N ALA A 163 16.27 9.11 10.75
CA ALA A 163 14.95 8.56 10.43
C ALA A 163 14.86 8.06 8.97
N TYR A 164 15.81 7.23 8.54
CA TYR A 164 15.97 6.77 7.14
C TYR A 164 14.66 6.39 6.44
N TYR A 165 13.83 5.54 7.07
CA TYR A 165 12.61 5.05 6.42
C TYR A 165 11.59 6.17 6.18
N ASN A 166 11.40 7.05 7.17
CA ASN A 166 10.52 8.20 7.01
C ASN A 166 11.07 9.17 5.95
N TYR A 167 12.39 9.36 5.92
CA TYR A 167 13.05 10.23 4.95
C TYR A 167 12.82 9.76 3.51
N VAL A 168 13.04 8.47 3.24
CA VAL A 168 12.80 7.88 1.90
C VAL A 168 11.33 8.01 1.48
N LEU A 169 10.38 7.73 2.37
CA LEU A 169 8.96 7.92 2.06
C LEU A 169 8.62 9.39 1.77
N THR A 170 9.28 10.34 2.45
CA THR A 170 9.12 11.76 2.19
C THR A 170 9.66 12.16 0.82
N LEU A 171 10.84 11.67 0.42
CA LEU A 171 11.40 11.92 -0.91
C LEU A 171 10.46 11.45 -2.02
N PHE A 172 9.88 10.25 -1.89
CA PHE A 172 8.90 9.77 -2.86
C PHE A 172 7.59 10.54 -2.80
N GLY A 173 7.01 10.71 -1.60
CA GLY A 173 5.66 11.26 -1.45
C GLY A 173 5.52 12.76 -1.68
N GLN A 174 6.60 13.53 -1.50
CA GLN A 174 6.63 14.98 -1.77
C GLN A 174 7.23 15.35 -3.12
N GLY A 175 8.00 14.45 -3.73
CA GLY A 175 8.65 14.65 -5.03
C GLY A 175 7.71 14.64 -6.22
#